data_AF-J9G511-F1
#
_entry.id   AF-J9G511-F1
#
_cell.length_a   1.000
_cell.length_b   1.000
_cell.length_c   1.000
_cell.angle_alpha   90.00
_cell.angle_beta   90.00
_cell.angle_gamma   90.00
#
_symmetry.space_group_name_H-M   'P 1'
#
loop_
_entity.id
_entity.type
_entity.pdbx_description
1 polymer ?
#
loop_
_entity_poly.entity_id
_entity_poly.type
_entity_poly.pdbx_seq_one_letter_code
_entity_poly.pdbx_strand_id
1 'polypeptide(L)'
;MVNATGISREEEIRLLEQLRKTAHEAAEKIASRLGTKKPLLVTTIKPEGTLSLLPTVSNGVHYSHAPYYIRRIRISASDPLCRVCEELGYPVLPEVGQDPENPTTKVVEFPVKAPKGAVKADISAIQQLENYLMFMKHYVDHNCSITVHVRENEWAQVEQWVWDHWDEVVALSFLSYDDNFYELLPYEEISEEEYEKRKSEMRPFNPSLLVKYEYEETDLDIGDSECVNGVCPVR
;
A
#
# COMPACT_ATOMS: atom_id res chain seq x y z
N MET A 1 8.61 6.40 6.08
CA MET A 1 10.02 6.64 6.46
C MET A 1 10.14 7.60 7.63
N VAL A 2 9.69 8.85 7.50
CA VAL A 2 9.82 9.91 8.52
C VAL A 2 9.24 9.50 9.89
N ASN A 3 7.97 9.09 9.98
CA ASN A 3 7.35 8.69 11.26
C ASN A 3 8.10 7.57 12.00
N ALA A 4 8.66 6.60 11.25
CA ALA A 4 9.34 5.45 11.85
C ALA A 4 10.77 5.76 12.30
N THR A 5 11.41 6.77 11.70
CA THR A 5 12.85 7.05 11.87
C THR A 5 13.12 8.36 12.62
N GLY A 6 12.17 9.29 12.63
CA GLY A 6 12.34 10.61 13.22
C GLY A 6 13.34 11.51 12.48
N ILE A 7 13.74 11.16 11.27
CA ILE A 7 14.70 11.96 10.49
C ILE A 7 14.12 13.32 10.12
N SER A 8 14.97 14.35 10.16
CA SER A 8 14.64 15.68 9.65
C SER A 8 14.53 15.68 8.12
N ARG A 9 13.91 16.73 7.57
CA ARG A 9 13.79 16.93 6.12
C ARG A 9 15.15 16.94 5.41
N GLU A 10 16.16 17.56 6.03
CA GLU A 10 17.51 17.60 5.46
C GLU A 10 18.20 16.24 5.47
N GLU A 11 17.99 15.44 6.52
CA GLU A 11 18.50 14.07 6.59
C GLU A 11 17.80 13.15 5.59
N GLU A 12 16.49 13.33 5.40
CA GLU A 12 15.72 12.65 4.36
C GLU A 12 16.28 12.96 2.97
N ILE A 13 16.52 14.24 2.64
CA ILE A 13 17.14 14.64 1.36
C ILE A 13 18.51 13.99 1.17
N ARG A 14 19.39 14.07 2.19
CA ARG A 14 20.72 13.44 2.12
C ARG A 14 20.64 11.93 1.88
N LEU A 15 19.70 11.26 2.55
CA LEU A 15 19.46 9.83 2.35
C LEU A 15 18.98 9.53 0.93
N LEU A 16 18.02 10.29 0.41
CA LEU A 16 17.50 10.15 -0.94
C LEU A 16 18.60 10.30 -2.01
N GLU A 17 19.46 11.32 -1.87
CA GLU A 17 20.59 11.54 -2.78
C GLU A 17 21.61 10.39 -2.72
N GLN A 18 21.89 9.88 -1.52
CA GLN A 18 22.78 8.74 -1.34
C GLN A 18 22.20 7.46 -1.97
N LEU A 19 20.90 7.22 -1.80
CA LEU A 19 20.21 6.08 -2.40
C LEU A 19 20.19 6.18 -3.92
N ARG A 20 19.92 7.38 -4.47
CA ARG A 20 19.98 7.64 -5.91
C ARG A 20 21.37 7.33 -6.45
N LYS A 21 22.40 7.95 -5.88
CA LYS A 21 23.80 7.72 -6.29
C LYS A 21 24.16 6.23 -6.29
N THR A 22 23.80 5.53 -5.21
CA THR A 22 24.09 4.10 -5.06
C THR A 22 23.39 3.26 -6.14
N ALA A 23 22.12 3.56 -6.45
CA ALA A 23 21.37 2.87 -7.51
C ALA A 23 22.00 3.07 -8.89
N HIS A 24 22.39 4.30 -9.23
CA HIS A 24 23.05 4.60 -10.51
C HIS A 24 24.42 3.92 -10.62
N GLU A 25 25.25 3.95 -9.56
CA GLU A 25 26.55 3.28 -9.53
C GLU A 25 26.41 1.77 -9.73
N ALA A 26 25.40 1.15 -9.08
CA ALA A 26 25.11 -0.27 -9.26
C ALA A 26 24.66 -0.59 -10.69
N ALA A 27 23.75 0.21 -11.26
CA ALA A 27 23.26 0.05 -12.63
C ALA A 27 24.40 0.19 -13.66
N GLU A 28 25.28 1.18 -13.48
CA GLU A 28 26.46 1.37 -14.32
C GLU A 28 27.44 0.21 -14.23
N LYS A 29 27.70 -0.29 -13.02
CA LYS A 29 28.61 -1.43 -12.80
C LYS A 29 28.09 -2.69 -13.49
N ILE A 30 26.79 -2.96 -13.39
CA ILE A 30 26.16 -4.12 -14.04
C ILE A 30 26.19 -3.96 -15.56
N ALA A 31 25.81 -2.80 -16.10
CA ALA A 31 25.84 -2.55 -17.54
C ALA A 31 27.26 -2.71 -18.12
N SER A 32 28.26 -2.19 -17.42
CA SER A 32 29.67 -2.31 -17.81
C SER A 32 30.14 -3.77 -17.80
N ARG A 33 29.74 -4.55 -16.78
CA ARG A 33 30.07 -5.98 -16.68
C ARG A 33 29.41 -6.81 -17.78
N LEU A 34 28.21 -6.44 -18.20
CA LEU A 34 27.45 -7.14 -19.25
C LEU A 34 27.77 -6.64 -20.67
N GLY A 35 28.54 -5.56 -20.81
CA GLY A 35 28.81 -4.94 -22.12
C GLY A 35 27.57 -4.29 -22.75
N THR A 36 26.57 -3.93 -21.95
CA THR A 36 25.33 -3.31 -22.42
C THR A 36 25.36 -1.79 -22.24
N LYS A 37 24.43 -1.08 -22.89
CA LYS A 37 24.23 0.36 -22.64
C LYS A 37 23.79 0.59 -21.20
N LYS A 38 24.26 1.68 -20.59
CA LYS A 38 23.77 2.14 -19.30
C LYS A 38 22.28 2.51 -19.41
N PRO A 39 21.45 2.22 -18.40
CA PRO A 39 20.07 2.71 -18.35
C PRO A 39 20.02 4.24 -18.39
N LEU A 40 19.03 4.79 -19.09
CA LEU A 40 18.81 6.25 -19.13
C LEU A 40 18.21 6.78 -17.81
N LEU A 41 17.33 5.98 -17.22
CA LEU A 41 16.62 6.26 -15.97
C LEU A 41 16.74 4.99 -15.11
N VAL A 42 16.89 5.16 -13.81
CA VAL A 42 17.20 4.07 -12.85
C VAL A 42 16.19 4.04 -11.72
N THR A 43 15.79 5.19 -11.19
CA THR A 43 14.96 5.27 -9.98
C THR A 43 13.53 5.73 -10.26
N THR A 44 12.58 5.15 -9.52
CA THR A 44 11.16 5.50 -9.57
C THR A 44 10.53 5.27 -8.20
N ILE A 45 9.40 5.92 -7.92
CA ILE A 45 8.58 5.59 -6.76
C ILE A 45 7.21 5.11 -7.25
N LYS A 46 6.85 3.91 -6.82
CA LYS A 46 5.53 3.32 -6.97
C LYS A 46 4.91 3.13 -5.58
N PRO A 47 3.67 3.58 -5.34
CA PRO A 47 2.97 3.29 -4.10
C PRO A 47 2.54 1.82 -4.09
N GLU A 48 3.38 0.95 -3.53
CA GLU A 48 3.14 -0.49 -3.55
C GLU A 48 2.23 -0.92 -2.40
N GLY A 49 0.92 -0.92 -2.66
CA GLY A 49 -0.10 -1.21 -1.65
C GLY A 49 0.05 -2.57 -0.97
N THR A 50 0.39 -3.63 -1.70
CA THR A 50 0.47 -4.99 -1.14
C THR A 50 1.77 -5.22 -0.36
N LEU A 51 2.93 -4.86 -0.93
CA LEU A 51 4.22 -5.09 -0.26
C LEU A 51 4.38 -4.24 1.01
N SER A 52 3.84 -3.02 1.03
CA SER A 52 3.89 -2.15 2.21
C SER A 52 3.09 -2.70 3.41
N LEU A 53 2.14 -3.61 3.19
CA LEU A 53 1.41 -4.26 4.29
C LEU A 53 2.30 -5.19 5.11
N LEU A 54 3.30 -5.84 4.48
CA LEU A 54 4.17 -6.81 5.16
C LEU A 54 4.97 -6.18 6.32
N PRO A 55 5.71 -5.08 6.12
CA PRO A 55 6.37 -4.37 7.23
C PRO A 55 5.46 -3.35 7.92
N THR A 56 4.19 -3.23 7.51
CA THR A 56 3.25 -2.20 8.01
C THR A 56 3.83 -0.79 7.90
N VAL A 57 4.21 -0.40 6.68
CA VAL A 57 4.73 0.94 6.36
C VAL A 57 3.78 1.67 5.42
N SER A 58 3.95 2.98 5.29
CA SER A 58 3.16 3.78 4.37
C SER A 58 3.51 3.47 2.90
N ASN A 59 2.59 3.76 1.98
CA ASN A 59 2.69 3.36 0.58
C ASN A 59 3.43 4.42 -0.26
N GLY A 60 4.66 4.14 -0.69
CA GLY A 60 5.46 5.09 -1.46
C GLY A 60 5.71 6.37 -0.67
N VAL A 61 5.28 7.52 -1.20
CA VAL A 61 5.38 8.84 -0.55
C VAL A 61 4.14 9.26 0.25
N HIS A 62 3.12 8.39 0.33
CA HIS A 62 1.90 8.70 1.06
C HIS A 62 2.11 8.56 2.58
N TYR A 63 1.24 9.21 3.34
CA TYR A 63 1.14 9.09 4.79
C TYR A 63 0.28 7.88 5.17
N SER A 64 0.49 7.36 6.39
CA SER A 64 -0.38 6.33 6.95
C SER A 64 -1.81 6.84 7.09
N HIS A 65 -2.80 5.94 7.02
CA HIS A 65 -4.21 6.30 7.07
C HIS A 65 -4.59 7.02 8.37
N ALA A 66 -4.33 6.37 9.51
CA ALA A 66 -4.55 6.87 10.86
C ALA A 66 -3.53 6.24 11.83
N PRO A 67 -3.40 6.71 13.09
CA PRO A 67 -2.48 6.11 14.06
C PRO A 67 -2.88 4.67 14.40
N TYR A 68 -4.19 4.44 14.54
CA TYR A 68 -4.82 3.15 14.76
C TYR A 68 -6.00 3.01 13.80
N TYR A 69 -6.07 1.89 13.09
CA TYR A 69 -7.17 1.63 12.16
C TYR A 69 -7.43 0.14 11.98
N ILE A 70 -8.64 -0.21 11.57
CA ILE A 70 -9.00 -1.53 11.08
C ILE A 70 -8.66 -1.58 9.60
N ARG A 71 -7.92 -2.62 9.20
CA ARG A 71 -7.75 -3.01 7.80
C ARG A 71 -8.67 -4.19 7.52
N ARG A 72 -9.60 -4.03 6.58
CA ARG A 72 -10.52 -5.09 6.18
C ARG A 72 -10.05 -5.80 4.92
N ILE A 73 -10.05 -7.14 4.94
CA ILE A 73 -9.74 -7.98 3.79
C ILE A 73 -10.96 -8.83 3.46
N ARG A 74 -11.39 -8.78 2.20
CA ARG A 74 -12.46 -9.62 1.67
C ARG A 74 -11.88 -10.95 1.23
N ILE A 75 -12.51 -12.03 1.64
CA ILE A 75 -12.06 -13.40 1.38
C ILE A 75 -13.26 -14.30 1.10
N SER A 76 -13.06 -15.34 0.29
CA SER A 76 -14.09 -16.35 0.09
C SER A 76 -14.44 -17.00 1.43
N ALA A 77 -15.73 -17.18 1.71
CA ALA A 77 -16.19 -17.88 2.91
C ALA A 77 -15.74 -19.36 2.96
N SER A 78 -15.36 -19.93 1.80
CA SER A 78 -14.81 -21.28 1.69
C SER A 78 -13.29 -21.35 1.89
N ASP A 79 -12.60 -20.21 1.94
CA ASP A 79 -11.14 -20.18 2.02
C ASP A 79 -10.65 -20.70 3.37
N PRO A 80 -9.65 -21.62 3.41
CA PRO A 80 -9.06 -22.11 4.65
C PRO A 80 -8.59 -21.00 5.59
N LEU A 81 -8.02 -19.90 5.06
CA LEU A 81 -7.58 -18.75 5.86
C LEU A 81 -8.75 -18.11 6.60
N CYS A 82 -9.91 -17.98 5.94
CA CYS A 82 -11.11 -17.44 6.56
C CYS A 82 -11.54 -18.29 7.75
N ARG A 83 -11.54 -19.63 7.58
CA ARG A 83 -11.94 -20.58 8.64
C ARG A 83 -10.97 -20.60 9.81
N VAL A 84 -9.68 -20.50 9.54
CA VAL A 84 -8.66 -20.37 10.60
C VAL A 84 -8.84 -19.06 11.36
N CYS A 85 -9.10 -17.95 10.68
CA CYS A 85 -9.39 -16.67 11.34
C CYS A 85 -10.61 -16.77 12.28
N GLU A 86 -11.69 -17.42 11.84
CA GLU A 86 -12.87 -17.69 12.69
C GLU A 86 -12.49 -18.52 13.94
N GLU A 87 -11.74 -19.61 13.77
CA GLU A 87 -11.30 -20.48 14.88
C GLU A 87 -10.38 -19.75 15.87
N LEU A 88 -9.57 -18.81 15.38
CA LEU A 88 -8.66 -18.00 16.19
C LEU A 88 -9.35 -16.79 16.84
N GLY A 89 -10.64 -16.59 16.63
CA GLY A 89 -11.43 -15.52 17.25
C GLY A 89 -11.28 -14.16 16.57
N TYR A 90 -10.93 -14.13 15.29
CA TYR A 90 -10.81 -12.88 14.54
C TYR A 90 -12.21 -12.36 14.24
N PRO A 91 -12.44 -11.04 14.18
CA PRO A 91 -13.70 -10.51 13.69
C PRO A 91 -13.85 -10.83 12.19
N VAL A 92 -14.86 -11.64 11.86
CA VAL A 92 -15.20 -12.06 10.50
C VAL A 92 -16.67 -11.78 10.26
N LEU A 93 -16.96 -10.89 9.32
CA LEU A 93 -18.31 -10.37 9.05
C LEU A 93 -18.78 -10.84 7.65
N PRO A 94 -20.09 -11.05 7.42
CA PRO A 94 -20.61 -11.25 6.07
C PRO A 94 -20.42 -9.98 5.23
N GLU A 95 -20.16 -10.12 3.93
CA GLU A 95 -20.11 -8.98 3.01
C GLU A 95 -21.47 -8.26 2.94
N VAL A 96 -21.43 -6.92 2.83
CA VAL A 96 -22.63 -6.09 2.71
C VAL A 96 -23.46 -6.52 1.50
N GLY A 97 -24.76 -6.72 1.70
CA GLY A 97 -25.69 -7.10 0.64
C GLY A 97 -25.75 -8.61 0.34
N GLN A 98 -25.04 -9.46 1.09
CA GLN A 98 -25.20 -10.91 1.05
C GLN A 98 -26.08 -11.42 2.19
N ASP A 99 -26.56 -12.66 2.07
CA ASP A 99 -27.27 -13.36 3.16
C ASP A 99 -26.32 -13.54 4.36
N PRO A 100 -26.62 -12.96 5.53
CA PRO A 100 -25.76 -13.08 6.72
C PRO A 100 -25.57 -14.52 7.20
N GLU A 101 -26.56 -15.39 6.98
CA GLU A 101 -26.52 -16.78 7.42
C GLU A 101 -25.70 -17.66 6.47
N ASN A 102 -25.58 -17.26 5.20
CA ASN A 102 -24.85 -18.02 4.18
C ASN A 102 -24.13 -17.11 3.15
N PRO A 103 -23.15 -16.30 3.59
CA PRO A 103 -22.41 -15.42 2.69
C PRO A 103 -21.38 -16.22 1.87
N THR A 104 -21.19 -15.86 0.61
CA THR A 104 -20.10 -16.38 -0.22
C THR A 104 -18.80 -15.61 0.01
N THR A 105 -18.89 -14.35 0.42
CA THR A 105 -17.75 -13.50 0.77
C THR A 105 -17.84 -13.04 2.21
N LYS A 106 -16.72 -13.14 2.92
CA LYS A 106 -16.57 -12.65 4.29
C LYS A 106 -15.49 -11.59 4.35
N VAL A 107 -15.57 -10.76 5.39
CA VAL A 107 -14.69 -9.62 5.63
C VAL A 107 -13.97 -9.84 6.95
N VAL A 108 -12.66 -10.06 6.88
CA VAL A 108 -11.81 -10.24 8.06
C VAL A 108 -11.23 -8.89 8.46
N GLU A 109 -11.33 -8.56 9.74
CA GLU A 109 -10.83 -7.31 10.30
C GLU A 109 -9.46 -7.51 10.98
N PHE A 110 -8.49 -6.68 10.62
CA PHE A 110 -7.16 -6.67 11.21
C PHE A 110 -6.89 -5.31 11.87
N PRO A 111 -6.70 -5.24 13.21
CA PRO A 111 -6.29 -4.01 13.86
C PRO A 111 -4.82 -3.70 13.52
N VAL A 112 -4.56 -2.47 13.07
CA VAL A 112 -3.24 -2.00 12.64
C VAL A 112 -2.82 -0.77 13.43
N LYS A 113 -1.56 -0.73 13.85
CA LYS A 113 -0.91 0.43 14.47
C LYS A 113 0.15 0.99 13.52
N ALA A 114 -0.01 2.23 13.10
CA ALA A 114 0.98 2.93 12.29
C ALA A 114 2.13 3.46 13.18
N PRO A 115 3.33 3.69 12.60
CA PRO A 115 4.38 4.43 13.29
C PRO A 115 3.90 5.81 13.73
N LYS A 116 4.22 6.20 14.97
CA LYS A 116 3.81 7.48 15.56
C LYS A 116 4.31 8.66 14.72
N GLY A 117 3.42 9.60 14.42
CA GLY A 117 3.74 10.80 13.64
C GLY A 117 2.52 11.27 12.86
N ALA A 118 2.76 12.05 11.80
CA ALA A 118 1.67 12.61 11.01
C ALA A 118 0.98 11.53 10.16
N VAL A 119 -0.34 11.61 10.08
CA VAL A 119 -1.19 10.73 9.27
C VAL A 119 -1.88 11.52 8.16
N LYS A 120 -2.58 10.82 7.27
CA LYS A 120 -3.25 11.41 6.10
C LYS A 120 -4.10 12.64 6.46
N ALA A 121 -4.84 12.58 7.55
CA ALA A 121 -5.72 13.66 8.00
C ALA A 121 -4.97 14.95 8.42
N ASP A 122 -3.70 14.83 8.86
CA ASP A 122 -2.89 15.95 9.35
C ASP A 122 -2.24 16.77 8.22
N ILE A 123 -2.25 16.25 6.99
CA ILE A 123 -1.43 16.76 5.90
C ILE A 123 -2.30 17.50 4.87
N SER A 124 -1.86 18.70 4.49
CA SER A 124 -2.48 19.50 3.44
C SER A 124 -2.17 18.96 2.04
N ALA A 125 -2.97 19.35 1.05
CA ALA A 125 -2.69 19.02 -0.36
C ALA A 125 -1.32 19.59 -0.80
N ILE A 126 -0.99 20.81 -0.39
CA ILE A 126 0.31 21.44 -0.68
C ILE A 126 1.46 20.67 -0.04
N GLN A 127 1.33 20.24 1.22
CA GLN A 127 2.38 19.44 1.86
C GLN A 127 2.62 18.10 1.15
N GLN A 128 1.57 17.46 0.62
CA GLN A 128 1.71 16.26 -0.22
C GLN A 128 2.50 16.57 -1.52
N LEU A 129 2.19 17.69 -2.18
CA LEU A 129 2.86 18.14 -3.40
C LEU A 129 4.34 18.51 -3.16
N GLU A 130 4.64 19.21 -2.07
CA GLU A 130 6.01 19.50 -1.65
C GLU A 130 6.80 18.22 -1.33
N ASN A 131 6.14 17.21 -0.78
CA ASN A 131 6.75 15.90 -0.58
C ASN A 131 7.05 15.21 -1.92
N TYR A 132 6.10 15.22 -2.86
CA TYR A 132 6.32 14.73 -4.22
C TYR A 132 7.52 15.43 -4.88
N LEU A 133 7.56 16.77 -4.83
CA LEU A 133 8.59 17.56 -5.49
C LEU A 133 9.99 17.28 -4.93
N MET A 134 10.12 17.11 -3.61
CA MET A 134 11.38 16.70 -3.00
C MET A 134 11.84 15.33 -3.50
N PHE A 135 10.95 14.33 -3.59
CA PHE A 135 11.32 13.02 -4.12
C PHE A 135 11.70 13.08 -5.62
N MET A 136 10.98 13.87 -6.41
CA MET A 136 11.32 14.13 -7.82
C MET A 136 12.71 14.76 -7.95
N LYS A 137 13.05 15.75 -7.13
CA LYS A 137 14.35 16.45 -7.17
C LYS A 137 15.51 15.56 -6.73
N HIS A 138 15.35 14.86 -5.61
CA HIS A 138 16.49 14.26 -4.91
C HIS A 138 16.65 12.75 -5.14
N TYR A 139 15.62 12.04 -5.62
CA TYR A 139 15.68 10.59 -5.78
C TYR A 139 15.31 10.09 -7.17
N VAL A 140 14.22 10.57 -7.75
CA VAL A 140 13.54 9.93 -8.90
C VAL A 140 14.08 10.40 -10.25
N ASP A 141 14.25 9.46 -11.18
CA ASP A 141 14.51 9.74 -12.60
C ASP A 141 13.23 9.68 -13.45
N HIS A 142 12.34 8.72 -13.14
CA HIS A 142 11.07 8.53 -13.84
C HIS A 142 9.98 9.48 -13.31
N ASN A 143 8.99 8.95 -12.58
CA ASN A 143 7.98 9.73 -11.89
C ASN A 143 7.80 9.19 -10.47
N CYS A 144 7.44 10.07 -9.55
CA CYS A 144 7.01 9.70 -8.21
C CYS A 144 5.49 9.53 -8.22
N SER A 145 4.98 8.30 -8.36
CA SER A 145 3.53 8.10 -8.40
C SER A 145 2.89 8.47 -7.06
N ILE A 146 1.95 9.41 -7.11
CA ILE A 146 1.24 9.95 -5.96
C ILE A 146 -0.24 10.22 -6.32
N THR A 147 -1.12 9.94 -5.37
CA THR A 147 -2.49 10.42 -5.34
C THR A 147 -2.61 11.49 -4.26
N VAL A 148 -2.72 12.74 -4.69
CA VAL A 148 -2.87 13.91 -3.82
C VAL A 148 -4.33 14.02 -3.42
N HIS A 149 -4.56 13.97 -2.11
CA HIS A 149 -5.89 14.17 -1.54
C HIS A 149 -6.11 15.65 -1.27
N VAL A 150 -7.18 16.21 -1.83
CA VAL A 150 -7.46 17.65 -1.82
C VAL A 150 -8.78 17.90 -1.11
N ARG A 151 -8.77 18.71 -0.05
CA ARG A 151 -10.00 19.17 0.61
C ARG A 151 -10.63 20.29 -0.21
N GLU A 152 -11.94 20.51 -0.01
CA GLU A 152 -12.71 21.50 -0.76
C GLU A 152 -12.09 22.92 -0.74
N ASN A 153 -11.51 23.33 0.40
CA ASN A 153 -10.89 24.64 0.56
C ASN A 153 -9.43 24.73 0.06
N GLU A 154 -8.86 23.64 -0.48
CA GLU A 154 -7.46 23.56 -0.91
C GLU A 154 -7.29 23.65 -2.44
N TRP A 155 -8.35 23.46 -3.22
CA TRP A 155 -8.29 23.37 -4.69
C TRP A 155 -7.61 24.56 -5.36
N ALA A 156 -7.95 25.79 -4.97
CA ALA A 156 -7.37 26.99 -5.57
C ALA A 156 -5.85 27.07 -5.34
N GLN A 157 -5.36 26.62 -4.18
CA GLN A 157 -3.93 26.60 -3.89
C GLN A 157 -3.23 25.50 -4.69
N VAL A 158 -3.86 24.33 -4.82
CA VAL A 158 -3.33 23.21 -5.63
C VAL A 158 -3.20 23.60 -7.09
N GLU A 159 -4.21 24.25 -7.67
CA GLU A 159 -4.17 24.74 -9.06
C GLU A 159 -2.99 25.69 -9.27
N GLN A 160 -2.85 26.70 -8.40
CA GLN A 160 -1.74 27.65 -8.49
C GLN A 160 -0.38 26.95 -8.33
N TRP A 161 -0.26 26.01 -7.39
CA TRP A 161 0.98 25.28 -7.17
C TRP A 161 1.39 24.49 -8.40
N VAL A 162 0.45 23.79 -9.06
CA VAL A 162 0.72 23.03 -10.28
C VAL A 162 1.13 23.96 -11.43
N TRP A 163 0.48 25.13 -11.54
CA TRP A 163 0.85 26.14 -12.53
C TRP A 163 2.28 26.64 -12.33
N ASP A 164 2.65 26.95 -11.08
CA ASP A 164 3.97 27.47 -10.72
C ASP A 164 5.10 26.44 -10.93
N HIS A 165 4.78 25.14 -10.89
CA HIS A 165 5.74 24.03 -11.02
C HIS A 165 5.55 23.21 -12.30
N TRP A 166 4.92 23.78 -13.33
CA TRP A 166 4.55 23.06 -14.55
C TRP A 166 5.71 22.31 -15.21
N ASP A 167 6.91 22.89 -15.20
CA ASP A 167 8.11 22.31 -15.80
C ASP A 167 8.84 21.29 -14.89
N GLU A 168 8.46 21.20 -13.62
CA GLU A 168 9.08 20.30 -12.62
C GLU A 168 8.25 19.04 -12.35
N VAL A 169 6.98 19.04 -12.75
CA VAL A 169 6.03 17.95 -12.54
C VAL A 169 5.97 17.05 -13.76
N VAL A 170 5.91 15.73 -13.54
CA VAL A 170 5.74 14.74 -14.63
C VAL A 170 4.30 14.24 -14.71
N ALA A 171 3.79 13.65 -13.62
CA ALA A 171 2.40 13.20 -13.57
C ALA A 171 1.89 13.13 -12.13
N LEU A 172 0.73 13.75 -11.88
CA LEU A 172 0.02 13.78 -10.61
C LEU A 172 -1.38 13.20 -10.79
N SER A 173 -1.90 12.55 -9.74
CA SER A 173 -3.30 12.17 -9.63
C SER A 173 -3.92 12.92 -8.47
N PHE A 174 -5.11 13.48 -8.67
CA PHE A 174 -5.86 14.18 -7.62
C PHE A 174 -7.12 13.40 -7.25
N LEU A 175 -7.45 13.36 -5.97
CA LEU A 175 -8.68 12.78 -5.46
C LEU A 175 -9.26 13.72 -4.41
N SER A 176 -10.58 13.96 -4.46
CA SER A 176 -11.26 14.71 -3.41
C SER A 176 -11.10 13.98 -2.07
N TYR A 177 -10.77 14.73 -1.03
CA TYR A 177 -10.75 14.20 0.33
C TYR A 177 -12.15 14.33 0.93
N ASP A 178 -13.00 13.38 0.57
CA ASP A 178 -14.37 13.27 1.11
C ASP A 178 -14.46 12.09 2.08
N ASP A 179 -15.22 12.30 3.17
CA ASP A 179 -15.59 11.23 4.09
C ASP A 179 -16.72 10.39 3.49
N ASN A 180 -16.36 9.46 2.60
CA ASN A 180 -17.30 8.48 2.08
C ASN A 180 -17.53 7.39 3.14
N PHE A 181 -18.65 7.50 3.86
CA PHE A 181 -19.10 6.48 4.80
C PHE A 181 -19.91 5.40 4.08
N TYR A 182 -19.34 4.21 3.98
CA TYR A 182 -20.08 2.99 3.66
C TYR A 182 -19.72 1.88 4.63
N GLU A 183 -20.63 0.91 4.81
CA GLU A 183 -20.40 -0.21 5.71
C GLU A 183 -19.18 -1.04 5.26
N LEU A 184 -18.38 -1.51 6.22
CA LEU A 184 -17.17 -2.30 5.99
C LEU A 184 -16.14 -1.60 5.08
N LEU A 185 -15.85 -0.33 5.39
CA LEU A 185 -14.74 0.42 4.79
C LEU A 185 -13.42 -0.37 4.85
N PRO A 186 -12.61 -0.39 3.77
CA PRO A 186 -11.33 -1.10 3.76
C PRO A 186 -10.33 -0.61 4.80
N TYR A 187 -10.46 0.66 5.22
CA TYR A 187 -9.72 1.29 6.29
C TYR A 187 -10.70 2.06 7.15
N GLU A 188 -10.68 1.83 8.46
CA GLU A 188 -11.54 2.54 9.42
C GLU A 188 -10.71 2.97 10.61
N GLU A 189 -10.64 4.27 10.87
CA GLU A 189 -9.96 4.81 12.04
C GLU A 189 -10.63 4.32 13.34
N ILE A 190 -9.81 3.90 14.31
CA ILE A 190 -10.27 3.45 15.62
C ILE A 190 -9.43 4.11 16.72
N SER A 191 -9.92 4.06 17.95
CA SER A 191 -9.15 4.51 19.11
C SER A 191 -8.07 3.50 19.50
N GLU A 192 -7.10 3.94 20.31
CA GLU A 192 -6.07 3.06 20.88
C GLU A 192 -6.69 1.97 21.77
N GLU A 193 -7.73 2.30 22.53
CA GLU A 193 -8.43 1.34 23.39
C GLU A 193 -9.09 0.22 22.57
N GLU A 194 -9.74 0.57 21.46
CA GLU A 194 -10.37 -0.41 20.57
C GLU A 194 -9.32 -1.28 19.87
N TYR A 195 -8.17 -0.70 19.49
CA TYR A 195 -7.04 -1.45 18.95
C TYR A 195 -6.52 -2.50 19.95
N GLU A 196 -6.24 -2.10 21.19
CA GLU A 196 -5.72 -3.02 22.22
C GLU A 196 -6.74 -4.08 22.62
N LYS A 197 -8.04 -3.71 22.69
CA LYS A 197 -9.12 -4.66 22.93
C LYS A 197 -9.13 -5.76 21.85
N ARG A 198 -9.23 -5.38 20.57
CA ARG A 198 -9.27 -6.34 19.45
C ARG A 198 -8.03 -7.22 19.40
N LYS A 199 -6.86 -6.62 19.59
CA LYS A 199 -5.58 -7.35 19.62
C LYS A 199 -5.54 -8.39 20.75
N SER A 200 -6.16 -8.10 21.91
CA SER A 200 -6.22 -9.05 23.04
C SER A 200 -7.19 -10.21 22.81
N GLU A 201 -8.25 -9.98 22.04
CA GLU A 201 -9.27 -11.00 21.68
C GLU A 201 -8.75 -11.95 20.60
N MET A 202 -7.87 -11.46 19.71
CA MET A 202 -7.29 -12.23 18.61
C MET A 202 -6.14 -13.12 19.07
N ARG A 203 -6.21 -14.42 18.75
CA ARG A 203 -5.08 -15.33 18.95
C ARG A 203 -4.02 -15.13 17.86
N PRO A 204 -2.73 -15.35 18.15
CA PRO A 204 -1.71 -15.36 17.10
C PRO A 204 -2.07 -16.33 15.98
N PHE A 205 -1.84 -15.91 14.73
CA PHE A 205 -2.10 -16.76 13.58
C PHE A 205 -1.24 -18.04 13.65
N ASN A 206 -1.87 -19.21 13.53
CA ASN A 206 -1.19 -20.50 13.52
C ASN A 206 -1.37 -21.17 12.15
N PRO A 207 -0.35 -21.14 11.27
CA PRO A 207 -0.43 -21.75 9.94
C PRO A 207 -0.76 -23.25 9.96
N SER A 208 -0.44 -23.96 11.04
CA SER A 208 -0.72 -25.40 11.16
C SER A 208 -2.21 -25.72 11.17
N LEU A 209 -3.08 -24.75 11.49
CA LEU A 209 -4.53 -24.92 11.45
C LEU A 209 -5.08 -24.96 10.03
N LEU A 210 -4.32 -24.49 9.02
CA LEU A 210 -4.75 -24.51 7.62
C LEU A 210 -5.02 -25.93 7.13
N VAL A 211 -4.17 -26.89 7.54
CA VAL A 211 -4.28 -28.32 7.19
C VAL A 211 -5.64 -28.92 7.59
N LYS A 212 -6.32 -28.35 8.60
CA LYS A 212 -7.65 -28.80 9.04
C LYS A 212 -8.75 -28.45 8.02
N TYR A 213 -8.54 -27.39 7.25
CA TYR A 213 -9.55 -26.80 6.35
C TYR A 213 -9.16 -26.89 4.87
N GLU A 214 -7.92 -27.22 4.56
CA GLU A 214 -7.47 -27.62 3.23
C GLU A 214 -8.02 -29.02 2.93
N TYR A 215 -9.14 -29.08 2.21
CA TYR A 215 -9.80 -30.35 1.89
C TYR A 215 -9.34 -30.98 0.59
N GLU A 216 -8.59 -30.27 -0.26
CA GLU A 216 -7.94 -30.81 -1.46
C GLU A 216 -6.62 -30.07 -1.69
N GLU A 217 -5.54 -30.79 -2.03
CA GLU A 217 -4.43 -30.18 -2.76
C GLU A 217 -5.05 -29.66 -4.07
N THR A 218 -5.36 -28.37 -4.14
CA THR A 218 -5.40 -27.71 -5.43
C THR A 218 -3.97 -27.81 -5.95
N ASP A 219 -3.71 -28.84 -6.76
CA ASP A 219 -2.73 -28.70 -7.83
C ASP A 219 -3.13 -27.39 -8.51
N LEU A 220 -2.39 -26.33 -8.21
CA LEU A 220 -2.34 -25.19 -9.10
C LEU A 220 -1.89 -25.80 -10.41
N ASP A 221 -2.83 -26.08 -11.30
CA ASP A 221 -2.54 -26.47 -12.66
C ASP A 221 -1.64 -25.36 -13.22
N ILE A 222 -0.33 -25.58 -13.16
CA ILE A 222 0.68 -24.77 -13.81
C ILE A 222 0.54 -25.11 -15.28
N GLY A 223 -0.61 -24.72 -15.87
CA GLY A 223 -1.09 -25.06 -17.19
C GLY A 223 -0.53 -26.34 -17.77
N ASP A 224 -1.32 -27.39 -17.74
CA ASP A 224 -1.21 -28.56 -18.59
C ASP A 224 -0.47 -28.23 -19.90
N SER A 225 0.51 -29.05 -20.21
CA SER A 225 1.43 -28.95 -21.34
C SER A 225 0.71 -28.91 -22.71
N GLU A 226 0.07 -27.79 -23.03
CA GLU A 226 -0.59 -27.53 -24.31
C GLU A 226 0.18 -26.47 -25.11
N CYS A 227 1.49 -26.66 -25.22
CA CYS A 227 2.31 -26.04 -26.27
C CYS A 227 2.27 -26.88 -27.57
N VAL A 228 1.15 -27.56 -27.87
CA VAL A 228 1.06 -28.49 -29.01
C VAL A 228 1.00 -27.76 -30.35
N ASN A 229 0.71 -26.45 -30.39
CA ASN A 229 0.64 -25.67 -31.65
C ASN A 229 1.21 -24.24 -31.60
N GLY A 230 2.00 -23.87 -30.58
CA GLY A 230 2.71 -22.58 -30.56
C GLY A 230 1.81 -21.34 -30.49
N VAL A 231 0.56 -21.46 -30.05
CA VAL A 231 -0.34 -20.33 -29.80
C VAL A 231 -0.75 -20.37 -28.32
N CYS A 232 -0.39 -19.32 -27.57
CA CYS A 232 -0.86 -19.16 -26.20
C CYS A 232 -2.36 -18.82 -26.19
N PRO A 233 -3.18 -19.50 -25.38
CA PRO A 233 -4.58 -19.12 -25.23
C PRO A 233 -4.68 -17.73 -24.59
N VAL A 234 -5.47 -16.86 -25.20
CA VAL A 234 -5.85 -15.56 -24.63
C VAL A 234 -6.91 -15.84 -23.56
N ARG A 235 -6.61 -15.51 -22.31
CA ARG A 235 -7.59 -15.36 -21.24
C ARG A 235 -7.86 -13.87 -21.01
#